data_AF-A0A8J3NL44-F1
#
_entry.id   AF-A0A8J3NL44-F1
#
_cell.length_a   1.000
_cell.length_b   1.000
_cell.length_c   1.000
_cell.angle_alpha   90.00
_cell.angle_beta   90.00
_cell.angle_gamma   90.00
#
_symmetry.space_group_name_H-M   'P 1'
#
loop_
_entity.id
_entity.type
_entity.pdbx_description
1 polymer ?
#
loop_
_entity_poly.entity_id
_entity_poly.type
_entity_poly.pdbx_seq_one_letter_code
_entity_poly.pdbx_strand_id
1 'polypeptide(L)'
;MKLRAVLCAAVLAATATAIGLEPAAAAPAPPAARAGLAPTASAHPSRGLDAYTYVIVKGSGLPPSTPIRVVQCDQPSYQVDGDVLGCPVLRTGSTDGAGSYNDSFNPFPLVYRSLEYGDPVPVYCRADICRYFLEWTDAVTGELHSVPSGLLYFVGAPATVALSQSAGLVDGQQVIVTGSAKGSQGRYVTIVQARCYQLVQGSGCSGQLPLVSVPLRDNDTFRVKVPVYRHLADLTDCRDEFFPCRLIAVVLDTDGRPDDTFGVSSLGDPGVVVTFAP
;
A
#
# COMPACT_ATOMS: atom_id res chain seq x y z
N MET A 1 -73.46 19.13 31.69
CA MET A 1 -74.22 18.30 32.66
C MET A 1 -73.33 17.14 33.12
N LYS A 2 -73.16 17.03 34.46
CA LYS A 2 -72.77 15.84 35.27
C LYS A 2 -71.37 15.23 35.01
N LEU A 3 -70.34 15.52 35.81
CA LEU A 3 -70.00 14.92 37.13
C LEU A 3 -70.08 13.38 37.18
N ARG A 4 -68.92 12.72 37.38
CA ARG A 4 -68.64 11.95 38.61
C ARG A 4 -67.20 11.41 38.64
N ALA A 5 -66.50 11.78 39.72
CA ALA A 5 -65.29 11.15 40.22
C ALA A 5 -65.63 9.81 40.89
N VAL A 6 -64.70 8.85 40.85
CA VAL A 6 -64.61 7.76 41.83
C VAL A 6 -63.13 7.51 42.12
N LEU A 7 -62.74 7.81 43.37
CA LEU A 7 -61.54 7.32 44.04
C LEU A 7 -61.68 5.81 44.29
N CYS A 8 -60.63 5.03 44.01
CA CYS A 8 -60.40 3.75 44.69
C CYS A 8 -58.98 3.73 45.25
N ALA A 9 -58.90 3.79 46.58
CA ALA A 9 -57.73 3.45 47.35
C ALA A 9 -57.58 1.92 47.37
N ALA A 10 -56.37 1.42 47.14
CA ALA A 10 -56.02 0.02 47.39
C ALA A 10 -54.71 -0.04 48.20
N VAL A 11 -54.82 -0.73 49.32
CA VAL A 11 -53.84 -0.96 50.37
C VAL A 11 -52.67 -1.79 49.83
N LEU A 12 -51.43 -1.30 49.96
CA LEU A 12 -50.25 -2.15 49.79
C LEU A 12 -49.91 -2.82 51.13
N ALA A 13 -50.11 -4.13 51.18
CA ALA A 13 -49.65 -4.99 52.25
C ALA A 13 -48.13 -5.23 52.11
N ALA A 14 -47.37 -4.87 53.13
CA ALA A 14 -45.96 -5.19 53.25
C ALA A 14 -45.80 -6.68 53.61
N THR A 15 -45.30 -7.47 52.67
CA THR A 15 -44.84 -8.84 52.93
C THR A 15 -43.33 -8.80 53.16
N ALA A 16 -42.91 -9.08 54.40
CA ALA A 16 -41.51 -9.23 54.76
C ALA A 16 -41.02 -10.62 54.30
N THR A 17 -40.28 -10.65 53.19
CA THR A 17 -39.52 -11.82 52.76
C THR A 17 -38.18 -11.88 53.49
N ALA A 18 -37.96 -12.97 54.23
CA ALA A 18 -36.68 -13.32 54.82
C ALA A 18 -35.63 -13.52 53.71
N ILE A 19 -34.59 -12.68 53.72
CA ILE A 19 -33.44 -12.80 52.82
C ILE A 19 -32.55 -13.91 53.39
N GLY A 20 -32.58 -15.08 52.76
CA GLY A 20 -31.56 -16.10 52.96
C GLY A 20 -30.23 -15.59 52.38
N LEU A 21 -29.21 -15.48 53.23
CA LEU A 21 -27.83 -15.26 52.82
C LEU A 21 -27.33 -16.53 52.11
N GLU A 22 -27.43 -16.57 50.79
CA GLU A 22 -26.63 -17.49 49.99
C GLU A 22 -25.15 -17.06 50.05
N PRO A 23 -24.20 -18.00 50.21
CA PRO A 23 -22.79 -17.68 50.09
C PRO A 23 -22.54 -17.18 48.67
N ALA A 24 -22.08 -15.95 48.54
CA ALA A 24 -21.68 -15.37 47.26
C ALA A 24 -20.67 -16.32 46.59
N ALA A 25 -21.11 -16.97 45.51
CA ALA A 25 -20.21 -17.64 44.59
C ALA A 25 -19.18 -16.61 44.14
N ALA A 26 -17.91 -16.86 44.46
CA ALA A 26 -16.81 -16.00 44.05
C ALA A 26 -16.94 -15.75 42.54
N ALA A 27 -17.18 -14.48 42.16
CA ALA A 27 -17.13 -14.08 40.77
C ALA A 27 -15.79 -14.56 40.19
N PRO A 28 -15.76 -15.17 38.99
CA PRO A 28 -14.50 -15.53 38.35
C PRO A 28 -13.67 -14.25 38.30
N ALA A 29 -12.47 -14.33 38.89
CA ALA A 29 -11.54 -13.21 38.86
C ALA A 29 -11.41 -12.74 37.40
N PRO A 30 -11.47 -11.42 37.13
CA PRO A 30 -11.20 -10.92 35.79
C PRO A 30 -9.87 -11.56 35.35
N PRO A 31 -9.80 -12.14 34.14
CA PRO A 31 -8.54 -12.69 33.65
C PRO A 31 -7.51 -11.62 33.85
N ALA A 32 -6.47 -11.91 34.64
CA ALA A 32 -5.40 -10.97 34.91
C ALA A 32 -4.94 -10.45 33.56
N ALA A 33 -5.29 -9.20 33.26
CA ALA A 33 -4.75 -8.49 32.12
C ALA A 33 -3.24 -8.67 32.27
N ARG A 34 -2.61 -9.29 31.26
CA ARG A 34 -1.16 -9.37 31.19
C ARG A 34 -0.62 -7.97 30.93
N ALA A 35 -0.75 -7.10 31.93
CA ALA A 35 -0.15 -5.79 31.98
C ALA A 35 1.36 -6.01 32.00
N GLY A 36 2.03 -5.74 30.88
CA GLY A 36 3.49 -5.72 30.82
C GLY A 36 4.14 -6.42 29.62
N LEU A 37 3.41 -7.06 28.71
CA LEU A 37 4.02 -7.50 27.45
C LEU A 37 4.00 -6.34 26.45
N ALA A 38 5.18 -5.94 25.97
CA ALA A 38 5.28 -5.00 24.87
C ALA A 38 4.54 -5.57 23.64
N PRO A 39 3.73 -4.77 22.93
CA PRO A 39 3.08 -5.21 21.70
C PRO A 39 4.09 -5.77 20.70
N THR A 40 3.75 -6.89 20.07
CA THR A 40 4.57 -7.53 19.02
C THR A 40 3.71 -7.94 17.85
N ALA A 41 4.27 -7.88 16.64
CA ALA A 41 3.66 -8.44 15.43
C ALA A 41 4.62 -9.37 14.68
N SER A 42 4.04 -10.34 13.96
CA SER A 42 4.78 -11.27 13.10
C SER A 42 3.98 -11.60 11.85
N ALA A 43 4.68 -12.00 10.79
CA ALA A 43 4.09 -12.34 9.50
C ALA A 43 4.71 -13.64 8.97
N HIS A 44 3.89 -14.61 8.54
CA HIS A 44 4.38 -15.89 8.02
C HIS A 44 3.50 -16.47 6.89
N PRO A 45 4.09 -16.94 5.76
CA PRO A 45 5.48 -16.75 5.35
C PRO A 45 5.83 -15.28 5.14
N SER A 46 7.11 -14.94 5.24
CA SER A 46 7.59 -13.58 4.98
C SER A 46 8.58 -13.51 3.82
N ARG A 47 8.85 -14.63 3.16
CA ARG A 47 9.81 -14.77 2.05
C ARG A 47 9.21 -15.54 0.90
N GLY A 48 9.69 -15.24 -0.30
CA GLY A 48 9.20 -15.88 -1.52
C GLY A 48 7.76 -15.47 -1.83
N LEU A 49 7.37 -14.25 -1.44
CA LEU A 49 6.01 -13.77 -1.61
C LEU A 49 5.73 -13.42 -3.07
N ASP A 50 4.56 -13.82 -3.54
CA ASP A 50 4.00 -13.46 -4.85
C ASP A 50 2.50 -13.15 -4.71
N ALA A 51 1.85 -12.85 -5.84
CA ALA A 51 0.43 -12.48 -5.89
C ALA A 51 -0.54 -13.61 -5.47
N TYR A 52 -0.06 -14.84 -5.25
CA TYR A 52 -0.86 -15.99 -4.85
C TYR A 52 -0.54 -16.47 -3.43
N THR A 53 0.43 -15.85 -2.78
CA THR A 53 0.85 -16.22 -1.43
C THR A 53 -0.11 -15.62 -0.41
N TYR A 54 -0.48 -16.42 0.60
CA TYR A 54 -1.22 -15.92 1.76
C TYR A 54 -0.30 -15.80 2.96
N VAL A 55 -0.24 -14.61 3.56
CA VAL A 55 0.55 -14.31 4.76
C VAL A 55 -0.36 -14.21 5.96
N ILE A 56 -0.05 -14.97 7.01
CA ILE A 56 -0.71 -14.89 8.29
C ILE A 56 -0.01 -13.82 9.12
N VAL A 57 -0.74 -12.81 9.54
CA VAL A 57 -0.26 -11.73 10.43
C VAL A 57 -0.80 -11.99 11.82
N LYS A 58 0.11 -12.09 12.80
CA LYS A 58 -0.22 -12.31 14.21
C LYS A 58 0.26 -11.14 15.06
N GLY A 59 -0.60 -10.70 15.98
CA GLY A 59 -0.28 -9.72 17.02
C GLY A 59 -0.48 -10.31 18.41
N SER A 60 0.33 -9.89 19.37
CA SER A 60 0.18 -10.23 20.80
C SER A 60 0.64 -9.08 21.69
N GLY A 61 0.11 -9.01 22.91
CA GLY A 61 0.40 -7.90 23.83
C GLY A 61 -0.24 -6.57 23.40
N LEU A 62 -1.20 -6.62 22.48
CA LEU A 62 -1.97 -5.45 22.06
C LEU A 62 -3.02 -5.10 23.12
N PRO A 63 -3.54 -3.87 23.15
CA PRO A 63 -4.69 -3.54 24.01
C PRO A 63 -5.87 -4.48 23.72
N PRO A 64 -6.52 -5.05 24.74
CA PRO A 64 -7.60 -6.03 24.54
C PRO A 64 -8.86 -5.36 23.99
N SER A 65 -9.63 -6.10 23.19
CA SER A 65 -10.91 -5.64 22.61
C SER A 65 -10.82 -4.28 21.90
N THR A 66 -9.66 -3.96 21.35
CA THR A 66 -9.35 -2.65 20.74
C THR A 66 -9.43 -2.77 19.22
N PRO A 67 -10.09 -1.80 18.54
CA PRO A 67 -10.06 -1.74 17.09
C PRO A 67 -8.63 -1.58 16.58
N ILE A 68 -8.27 -2.38 15.58
CA ILE A 68 -6.97 -2.29 14.93
C ILE A 68 -7.12 -2.16 13.42
N ARG A 69 -6.06 -1.66 12.80
CA ARG A 69 -5.89 -1.59 11.34
C ARG A 69 -4.65 -2.37 10.97
N VAL A 70 -4.73 -3.13 9.89
CA VAL A 70 -3.57 -3.78 9.29
C VAL A 70 -3.19 -3.01 8.04
N VAL A 71 -1.96 -2.52 8.03
CA VAL A 71 -1.39 -1.74 6.92
C VAL A 71 -0.17 -2.50 6.39
N GLN A 72 0.05 -2.49 5.07
CA GLN A 72 1.29 -2.99 4.47
C GLN A 72 2.05 -1.84 3.82
N CYS A 73 3.30 -1.62 4.22
CA CYS A 73 4.07 -0.45 3.79
C CYS A 73 5.56 -0.56 4.11
N ASP A 74 6.32 0.46 3.73
CA ASP A 74 7.68 0.72 4.20
C ASP A 74 7.77 1.43 5.55
N GLN A 75 6.70 2.16 5.92
CA GLN A 75 6.60 2.88 7.17
C GLN A 75 5.16 2.84 7.72
N PRO A 76 4.95 3.02 9.04
CA PRO A 76 3.59 3.06 9.59
C PRO A 76 2.83 4.29 9.09
N SER A 77 1.50 4.25 9.20
CA SER A 77 0.66 5.42 9.03
C SER A 77 0.96 6.48 10.10
N TYR A 78 0.62 7.73 9.79
CA TYR A 78 0.82 8.88 10.67
C TYR A 78 -0.40 9.80 10.64
N GLN A 79 -0.55 10.64 11.65
CA GLN A 79 -1.65 11.60 11.75
C GLN A 79 -1.22 13.00 11.32
N VAL A 80 -2.05 13.67 10.51
CA VAL A 80 -1.93 15.10 10.17
C VAL A 80 -3.33 15.70 10.22
N ASP A 81 -3.52 16.75 11.02
CA ASP A 81 -4.81 17.46 11.17
C ASP A 81 -6.03 16.55 11.46
N GLY A 82 -5.80 15.42 12.12
CA GLY A 82 -6.83 14.43 12.46
C GLY A 82 -7.05 13.34 11.42
N ASP A 83 -6.47 13.49 10.22
CA ASP A 83 -6.50 12.48 9.18
C ASP A 83 -5.32 11.49 9.33
N VAL A 84 -5.59 10.23 9.00
CA VAL A 84 -4.54 9.20 8.95
C VAL A 84 -4.03 9.08 7.53
N LEU A 85 -2.79 9.48 7.34
CA LEU A 85 -2.04 9.38 6.09
C LEU A 85 -1.06 8.21 6.13
N GLY A 86 -0.49 7.86 4.98
CA GLY A 86 0.43 6.74 4.83
C GLY A 86 -0.12 5.66 3.90
N CYS A 87 0.19 4.40 4.16
CA CYS A 87 -0.27 3.33 3.30
C CYS A 87 -1.75 2.96 3.54
N PRO A 88 -2.44 2.40 2.52
CA PRO A 88 -3.84 2.02 2.62
C PRO A 88 -4.04 0.94 3.68
N VAL A 89 -5.11 1.09 4.44
CA VAL A 89 -5.60 0.06 5.36
C VAL A 89 -6.07 -1.13 4.55
N LEU A 90 -5.42 -2.27 4.72
CA LEU A 90 -5.82 -3.51 4.06
C LEU A 90 -7.09 -4.07 4.69
N ARG A 91 -7.20 -3.96 6.01
CA ARG A 91 -8.33 -4.45 6.80
C ARG A 91 -8.39 -3.76 8.15
N THR A 92 -9.61 -3.58 8.63
CA THR A 92 -9.91 -3.23 10.02
C THR A 92 -10.41 -4.46 10.77
N GLY A 93 -10.06 -4.56 12.04
CA GLY A 93 -10.49 -5.66 12.90
C GLY A 93 -10.45 -5.22 14.36
N SER A 94 -10.51 -6.19 15.27
CA SER A 94 -10.31 -5.95 16.69
C SER A 94 -9.43 -7.03 17.28
N THR A 95 -8.68 -6.67 18.31
CA THR A 95 -8.01 -7.67 19.16
C THR A 95 -9.02 -8.44 20.00
N ASP A 96 -8.68 -9.66 20.36
CA ASP A 96 -9.47 -10.42 21.33
C ASP A 96 -9.30 -9.89 22.76
N GLY A 97 -10.05 -10.46 23.71
CA GLY A 97 -9.97 -10.08 25.13
C GLY A 97 -8.62 -10.37 25.78
N ALA A 98 -7.72 -11.11 25.11
CA ALA A 98 -6.36 -11.37 25.55
C ALA A 98 -5.32 -10.45 24.87
N GLY A 99 -5.75 -9.52 24.02
CA GLY A 99 -4.83 -8.62 23.30
C GLY A 99 -4.11 -9.30 22.13
N SER A 100 -4.75 -10.29 21.50
CA SER A 100 -4.21 -11.01 20.35
C SER A 100 -4.96 -10.67 19.07
N TYR A 101 -4.26 -10.77 17.94
CA TYR A 101 -4.82 -10.63 16.60
C TYR A 101 -4.24 -11.71 15.68
N ASN A 102 -5.05 -12.23 14.77
CA ASN A 102 -4.62 -13.24 13.81
C ASN A 102 -5.52 -13.20 12.57
N ASP A 103 -4.94 -12.87 11.42
CA ASP A 103 -5.67 -12.84 10.15
C ASP A 103 -4.75 -13.13 8.96
N SER A 104 -5.32 -13.42 7.80
CA SER A 104 -4.61 -13.79 6.57
C SER A 104 -4.81 -12.77 5.45
N PHE A 105 -3.72 -12.45 4.75
CA PHE A 105 -3.66 -11.41 3.74
C PHE A 105 -2.94 -11.91 2.49
N ASN A 106 -3.37 -11.42 1.32
CA ASN A 106 -2.55 -11.49 0.12
C ASN A 106 -1.62 -10.25 0.12
N PRO A 107 -0.29 -10.42 0.10
CA PRO A 107 0.65 -9.31 0.15
C PRO A 107 0.73 -8.61 -1.21
N PHE A 108 0.74 -7.29 -1.20
CA PHE A 108 0.79 -6.49 -2.44
C PHE A 108 2.23 -6.15 -2.83
N PRO A 109 2.74 -6.50 -4.02
CA PRO A 109 4.10 -6.15 -4.44
C PRO A 109 4.28 -4.64 -4.71
N LEU A 110 3.17 -3.93 -4.94
CA LEU A 110 3.08 -2.48 -5.06
C LEU A 110 2.00 -1.98 -4.10
N VAL A 111 2.37 -1.02 -3.26
CA VAL A 111 1.42 -0.25 -2.44
C VAL A 111 1.64 1.24 -2.69
N TYR A 112 0.65 2.06 -2.36
CA TYR A 112 0.72 3.50 -2.55
C TYR A 112 0.65 4.20 -1.21
N ARG A 113 1.64 5.03 -0.90
CA ARG A 113 1.65 5.84 0.30
C ARG A 113 0.98 7.18 0.02
N SER A 114 -0.14 7.45 0.67
CA SER A 114 -0.73 8.79 0.65
C SER A 114 0.17 9.79 1.35
N LEU A 115 0.22 11.00 0.80
CA LEU A 115 0.89 12.16 1.35
C LEU A 115 -0.16 13.21 1.72
N GLU A 116 0.27 14.24 2.44
CA GLU A 116 -0.59 15.40 2.77
C GLU A 116 -0.97 16.18 1.49
N TYR A 117 -0.03 16.27 0.55
CA TYR A 117 -0.21 16.91 -0.75
C TYR A 117 0.48 16.10 -1.86
N GLY A 118 -0.01 16.23 -3.09
CA GLY A 118 0.53 15.49 -4.23
C GLY A 118 -0.10 14.11 -4.40
N ASP A 119 0.42 13.37 -5.37
CA ASP A 119 -0.04 12.00 -5.61
C ASP A 119 0.50 11.04 -4.55
N PRO A 120 -0.22 9.91 -4.35
CA PRO A 120 0.34 8.80 -3.60
C PRO A 120 1.67 8.33 -4.21
N VAL A 121 2.67 8.12 -3.36
CA VAL A 121 3.99 7.66 -3.77
C VAL A 121 3.99 6.13 -3.85
N PRO A 122 4.38 5.52 -4.99
CA PRO A 122 4.49 4.08 -5.08
C PRO A 122 5.62 3.57 -4.17
N VAL A 123 5.34 2.48 -3.45
CA VAL A 123 6.31 1.70 -2.68
C VAL A 123 6.38 0.32 -3.32
N TYR A 124 7.55 -0.01 -3.86
CA TYR A 124 7.78 -1.24 -4.59
C TYR A 124 8.37 -2.28 -3.65
N CYS A 125 7.51 -3.07 -2.99
CA CYS A 125 7.91 -4.05 -1.98
C CYS A 125 8.86 -5.16 -2.48
N ARG A 126 9.11 -5.25 -3.79
CA ARG A 126 10.16 -6.12 -4.36
C ARG A 126 11.59 -5.55 -4.19
N ALA A 127 11.74 -4.25 -3.93
CA ALA A 127 13.03 -3.59 -3.67
C ALA A 127 13.05 -2.83 -2.33
N ASP A 128 11.92 -2.22 -1.97
CA ASP A 128 11.79 -1.47 -0.74
C ASP A 128 11.61 -2.39 0.47
N ILE A 129 11.90 -1.84 1.65
CA ILE A 129 11.59 -2.49 2.91
C ILE A 129 10.06 -2.50 3.03
N CYS A 130 9.41 -3.67 3.00
CA CYS A 130 7.98 -3.76 3.30
C CYS A 130 7.71 -4.64 4.52
N ARG A 131 6.69 -4.25 5.29
CA ARG A 131 6.20 -4.94 6.50
C ARG A 131 4.69 -4.78 6.59
N TYR A 132 4.05 -5.68 7.34
CA TYR A 132 2.75 -5.36 7.93
C TYR A 132 2.94 -4.54 9.21
N PHE A 133 2.05 -3.59 9.45
CA PHE A 133 1.90 -2.85 10.68
C PHE A 133 0.53 -3.15 11.28
N LEU A 134 0.50 -3.45 12.58
CA LEU A 134 -0.73 -3.47 13.36
C LEU A 134 -0.83 -2.14 14.08
N GLU A 135 -1.88 -1.39 13.76
CA GLU A 135 -2.07 -0.01 14.23
C GLU A 135 -3.34 0.13 15.04
N TRP A 136 -3.30 0.94 16.08
CA TRP A 136 -4.46 1.27 16.90
C TRP A 136 -4.31 2.68 17.45
N THR A 137 -5.44 3.32 17.75
CA THR A 137 -5.46 4.61 18.43
C THR A 137 -5.68 4.38 19.91
N ASP A 138 -4.86 5.00 20.76
CA ASP A 138 -5.10 4.99 22.20
C ASP A 138 -6.40 5.72 22.52
N ALA A 139 -7.30 5.05 23.24
CA ALA A 139 -8.63 5.58 23.52
C ALA A 139 -8.62 6.79 24.48
N VAL A 140 -7.53 7.00 25.22
CA VAL A 140 -7.38 8.07 26.21
C VAL A 140 -6.63 9.26 25.62
N THR A 141 -5.49 9.03 24.98
CA THR A 141 -4.63 10.10 24.45
C THR A 141 -4.97 10.47 23.01
N GLY A 142 -5.66 9.60 22.27
CA GLY A 142 -5.88 9.76 20.83
C GLY A 142 -4.62 9.50 19.98
N GLU A 143 -3.51 9.09 20.59
CA GLU A 143 -2.25 8.84 19.91
C GLU A 143 -2.34 7.60 19.02
N LEU A 144 -1.78 7.69 17.81
CA LEU A 144 -1.65 6.54 16.92
C LEU A 144 -0.43 5.71 17.32
N HIS A 145 -0.67 4.45 17.66
CA HIS A 145 0.36 3.46 17.89
C HIS A 145 0.47 2.50 16.72
N SER A 146 1.68 1.99 16.52
CA SER A 146 1.97 1.02 15.47
C SER A 146 3.02 0.03 15.95
N VAL A 147 2.81 -1.25 15.65
CA VAL A 147 3.82 -2.29 15.81
C VAL A 147 4.13 -2.95 14.47
N PRO A 148 5.39 -2.92 14.01
CA PRO A 148 5.78 -3.59 12.78
C PRO A 148 5.91 -5.10 12.99
N SER A 149 5.53 -5.84 11.97
CA SER A 149 5.95 -7.24 11.79
C SER A 149 7.40 -7.33 11.28
N GLY A 150 7.84 -8.54 10.94
CA GLY A 150 9.10 -8.76 10.24
C GLY A 150 9.06 -8.27 8.78
N LEU A 151 10.23 -8.24 8.14
CA LEU A 151 10.38 -7.88 6.72
C LEU A 151 9.68 -8.90 5.81
N LEU A 152 9.00 -8.37 4.80
CA LEU A 152 8.41 -9.10 3.68
C LEU A 152 9.38 -9.09 2.50
N TYR A 153 9.59 -10.26 1.90
CA TYR A 153 10.49 -10.44 0.75
C TYR A 153 9.73 -11.09 -0.39
N PHE A 154 9.46 -10.29 -1.42
CA PHE A 154 8.78 -10.71 -2.63
C PHE A 154 9.76 -11.34 -3.62
N VAL A 155 9.25 -12.26 -4.45
CA VAL A 155 10.00 -12.78 -5.60
C VAL A 155 10.16 -11.66 -6.64
N GLY A 156 11.29 -11.65 -7.35
CA GLY A 156 11.52 -10.69 -8.43
C GLY A 156 12.13 -9.36 -7.97
N ALA A 157 12.05 -8.35 -8.82
CA ALA A 157 12.54 -6.99 -8.55
C ALA A 157 11.74 -5.99 -9.40
N PRO A 158 11.67 -4.70 -9.01
CA PRO A 158 11.12 -3.67 -9.89
C PRO A 158 11.87 -3.64 -11.21
N ALA A 159 11.18 -3.20 -12.26
CA ALA A 159 11.80 -3.06 -13.56
C ALA A 159 12.87 -1.96 -13.53
N THR A 160 13.87 -2.13 -14.37
CA THR A 160 14.94 -1.15 -14.57
C THR A 160 15.01 -0.78 -16.04
N VAL A 161 15.45 0.45 -16.31
CA VAL A 161 15.74 0.91 -17.66
C VAL A 161 16.98 1.81 -17.65
N ALA A 162 17.81 1.65 -18.67
CA ALA A 162 19.03 2.41 -18.89
C ALA A 162 19.23 2.62 -20.40
N LEU A 163 19.91 3.71 -20.75
CA LEU A 163 20.20 4.09 -22.14
C LEU A 163 21.72 4.12 -22.36
N SER A 164 22.15 3.73 -23.56
CA SER A 164 23.55 3.92 -23.99
C SER A 164 23.95 5.40 -24.05
N GLN A 165 22.99 6.27 -24.35
CA GLN A 165 23.14 7.72 -24.37
C GLN A 165 21.76 8.34 -24.10
N SER A 166 21.72 9.34 -23.24
CA SER A 166 20.48 10.02 -22.84
C SER A 166 20.50 11.53 -23.11
N ALA A 167 21.62 12.10 -23.53
CA ALA A 167 21.77 13.54 -23.68
C ALA A 167 22.44 13.93 -25.00
N GLY A 168 22.16 15.16 -25.45
CA GLY A 168 22.67 15.69 -26.73
C GLY A 168 22.19 14.88 -27.92
N LEU A 169 20.96 14.34 -27.83
CA LEU A 169 20.40 13.47 -28.83
C LEU A 169 19.94 14.27 -30.06
N VAL A 170 20.03 13.66 -31.24
CA VAL A 170 19.44 14.20 -32.48
C VAL A 170 18.10 13.51 -32.74
N ASP A 171 17.16 14.22 -33.38
CA ASP A 171 15.89 13.64 -33.77
C ASP A 171 16.06 12.40 -34.67
N GLY A 172 15.35 11.32 -34.35
CA GLY A 172 15.49 10.02 -34.99
C GLY A 172 16.76 9.23 -34.62
N GLN A 173 17.62 9.77 -33.75
CA GLN A 173 18.84 9.08 -33.34
C GLN A 173 18.50 7.74 -32.69
N GLN A 174 19.26 6.71 -33.05
CA GLN A 174 19.08 5.39 -32.48
C GLN A 174 19.87 5.25 -31.18
N VAL A 175 19.19 4.86 -30.11
CA VAL A 175 19.81 4.55 -28.80
C VAL A 175 19.58 3.09 -28.44
N ILE A 176 20.48 2.53 -27.64
CA ILE A 176 20.30 1.19 -27.08
C ILE A 176 19.66 1.33 -25.71
N VAL A 177 18.50 0.72 -25.56
CA VAL A 177 17.79 0.60 -24.28
C VAL A 177 18.07 -0.77 -23.69
N THR A 178 18.46 -0.80 -22.43
CA THR A 178 18.68 -2.02 -21.66
C THR A 178 17.90 -1.96 -20.37
N GLY A 179 17.49 -3.10 -19.86
CA GLY A 179 16.79 -3.15 -18.59
C GLY A 179 16.47 -4.56 -18.14
N SER A 180 15.73 -4.65 -17.05
CA SER A 180 15.27 -5.91 -16.48
C SER A 180 13.88 -5.79 -15.89
N ALA A 181 13.20 -6.91 -15.71
CA ALA A 181 11.94 -7.01 -14.97
C ALA A 181 11.88 -8.40 -14.30
N LYS A 182 12.63 -8.56 -13.20
CA LYS A 182 12.85 -9.89 -12.59
C LYS A 182 11.57 -10.49 -12.05
N GLY A 183 11.27 -11.74 -12.39
CA GLY A 183 10.03 -12.40 -11.99
C GLY A 183 8.86 -12.10 -12.92
N SER A 184 9.14 -11.65 -14.15
CA SER A 184 8.17 -11.47 -15.23
C SER A 184 8.56 -12.33 -16.45
N GLN A 185 9.03 -13.56 -16.21
CA GLN A 185 9.41 -14.47 -17.30
C GLN A 185 8.27 -14.64 -18.30
N GLY A 186 8.60 -14.60 -19.60
CA GLY A 186 7.62 -14.75 -20.68
C GLY A 186 6.74 -13.52 -20.92
N ARG A 187 6.95 -12.41 -20.20
CA ARG A 187 6.26 -11.14 -20.46
C ARG A 187 6.97 -10.32 -21.54
N TYR A 188 6.28 -9.29 -22.00
CA TYR A 188 6.79 -8.29 -22.93
C TYR A 188 7.08 -6.98 -22.20
N VAL A 189 8.05 -6.23 -22.75
CA VAL A 189 8.31 -4.84 -22.36
C VAL A 189 8.11 -3.96 -23.57
N THR A 190 7.29 -2.93 -23.41
CA THR A 190 7.10 -1.86 -24.39
C THR A 190 7.94 -0.67 -23.99
N ILE A 191 8.80 -0.20 -24.90
CA ILE A 191 9.52 1.06 -24.72
C ILE A 191 8.64 2.18 -25.25
N VAL A 192 8.34 3.14 -24.38
CA VAL A 192 7.49 4.29 -24.68
C VAL A 192 8.31 5.55 -24.46
N GLN A 193 8.25 6.47 -25.42
CA GLN A 193 8.72 7.83 -25.19
C GLN A 193 7.54 8.70 -24.77
N ALA A 194 7.67 9.45 -23.68
CA ALA A 194 6.61 10.33 -23.20
C ALA A 194 7.18 11.52 -22.44
N ARG A 195 6.38 12.57 -22.28
CA ARG A 195 6.68 13.68 -21.37
C ARG A 195 6.05 13.38 -20.03
N CYS A 196 6.82 13.31 -18.96
CA CYS A 196 6.29 13.02 -17.63
C CYS A 196 6.52 14.19 -16.68
N TYR A 197 5.52 14.46 -15.85
CA TYR A 197 5.51 15.54 -14.89
C TYR A 197 5.13 15.01 -13.50
N GLN A 198 5.67 15.66 -12.48
CA GLN A 198 5.30 15.43 -11.09
C GLN A 198 4.93 16.78 -10.48
N LEU A 199 3.64 16.99 -10.25
CA LEU A 199 3.10 18.23 -9.66
C LEU A 199 2.29 17.90 -8.41
N VAL A 200 2.13 18.89 -7.54
CA VAL A 200 1.31 18.76 -6.33
C VAL A 200 -0.16 18.51 -6.66
N GLN A 201 -0.64 18.98 -7.81
CA GLN A 201 -2.02 18.77 -8.29
C GLN A 201 -2.20 17.44 -9.04
N GLY A 202 -1.11 16.73 -9.32
CA GLY A 202 -1.15 15.47 -10.05
C GLY A 202 0.09 15.25 -10.93
N SER A 203 0.44 13.98 -11.07
CA SER A 203 1.56 13.48 -11.85
C SER A 203 1.03 12.64 -12.99
N GLY A 204 1.79 12.54 -14.06
CA GLY A 204 1.37 11.78 -15.21
C GLY A 204 2.37 11.84 -16.35
N CYS A 205 2.05 11.13 -17.43
CA CYS A 205 2.77 11.21 -18.68
C CYS A 205 1.82 11.52 -19.84
N SER A 206 2.21 12.45 -20.70
CA SER A 206 1.50 12.85 -21.92
C SER A 206 2.36 12.59 -23.18
N GLY A 207 1.75 12.71 -24.36
CA GLY A 207 2.45 12.53 -25.64
C GLY A 207 3.04 11.14 -25.83
N GLN A 208 2.43 10.10 -25.25
CA GLN A 208 2.98 8.75 -25.28
C GLN A 208 3.15 8.24 -26.71
N LEU A 209 4.39 7.87 -27.05
CA LEU A 209 4.79 7.31 -28.34
C LEU A 209 5.42 5.93 -28.10
N PRO A 210 4.66 4.83 -28.29
CA PRO A 210 5.21 3.48 -28.24
C PRO A 210 6.22 3.28 -29.38
N LEU A 211 7.44 2.86 -29.05
CA LEU A 211 8.53 2.71 -30.01
C LEU A 211 8.72 1.26 -30.44
N VAL A 212 8.69 0.34 -29.48
CA VAL A 212 8.88 -1.09 -29.72
C VAL A 212 8.36 -1.91 -28.56
N SER A 213 7.83 -3.10 -28.83
CA SER A 213 7.58 -4.13 -27.84
C SER A 213 8.50 -5.31 -28.08
N VAL A 214 9.21 -5.76 -27.05
CA VAL A 214 10.14 -6.88 -27.10
C VAL A 214 9.84 -7.89 -25.99
N PRO A 215 9.98 -9.20 -26.24
CA PRO A 215 9.90 -10.18 -25.18
C PRO A 215 11.11 -10.05 -24.25
N LEU A 216 10.91 -10.35 -22.97
CA LEU A 216 12.02 -10.55 -22.05
C LEU A 216 12.78 -11.83 -22.40
N ARG A 217 14.10 -11.79 -22.20
CA ARG A 217 14.96 -12.97 -22.30
C ARG A 217 14.74 -13.89 -21.09
N ASP A 218 15.23 -15.11 -21.19
CA ASP A 218 15.15 -16.12 -20.11
C ASP A 218 15.74 -15.67 -18.76
N ASN A 219 16.62 -14.67 -18.78
CA ASN A 219 17.21 -14.07 -17.58
C ASN A 219 16.49 -12.80 -17.10
N ASP A 220 15.24 -12.57 -17.53
CA ASP A 220 14.41 -11.40 -17.20
C ASP A 220 14.99 -10.05 -17.66
N THR A 221 15.85 -10.04 -18.69
CA THR A 221 16.43 -8.80 -19.25
C THR A 221 15.95 -8.51 -20.65
N PHE A 222 16.05 -7.26 -21.06
CA PHE A 222 15.87 -6.84 -22.45
C PHE A 222 17.03 -5.93 -22.90
N ARG A 223 17.27 -5.93 -24.20
CA ARG A 223 18.18 -5.00 -24.88
C ARG A 223 17.69 -4.80 -26.29
N VAL A 224 17.34 -3.57 -26.63
CA VAL A 224 16.73 -3.21 -27.91
C VAL A 224 17.27 -1.87 -28.38
N LYS A 225 17.32 -1.68 -29.70
CA LYS A 225 17.69 -0.42 -30.33
C LYS A 225 16.41 0.30 -30.76
N VAL A 226 16.25 1.57 -30.38
CA VAL A 226 15.06 2.36 -30.68
C VAL A 226 15.44 3.74 -31.21
N PRO A 227 14.65 4.33 -32.13
CA PRO A 227 14.74 5.75 -32.43
C PRO A 227 14.19 6.58 -31.26
N VAL A 228 14.85 7.68 -30.93
CA VAL A 228 14.29 8.74 -30.08
C VAL A 228 13.84 9.92 -30.94
N TYR A 229 12.77 10.59 -30.55
CA TYR A 229 12.19 11.69 -31.31
C TYR A 229 12.16 12.98 -30.51
N ARG A 230 12.52 14.10 -31.12
CA ARG A 230 12.42 15.41 -30.46
C ARG A 230 10.96 15.78 -30.20
N HIS A 231 10.06 15.42 -31.11
CA HIS A 231 8.64 15.71 -30.98
C HIS A 231 7.87 14.43 -30.69
N LEU A 232 6.97 14.50 -29.72
CA LEU A 232 6.06 13.42 -29.37
C LEU A 232 4.85 13.35 -30.32
N ALA A 233 4.00 12.34 -30.12
CA ALA A 233 2.79 12.12 -30.92
C ALA A 233 1.79 13.31 -30.87
N ASP A 234 1.81 14.08 -29.78
CA ASP A 234 0.98 15.26 -29.57
C ASP A 234 1.69 16.58 -29.92
N LEU A 235 2.82 16.50 -30.65
CA LEU A 235 3.69 17.63 -31.04
C LEU A 235 4.44 18.31 -29.89
N THR A 236 4.42 17.74 -28.69
CA THR A 236 5.24 18.23 -27.57
C THR A 236 6.73 18.17 -27.91
N ASP A 237 7.46 19.29 -27.72
CA ASP A 237 8.91 19.37 -27.91
C ASP A 237 9.66 18.89 -26.66
N CYS A 238 10.43 17.82 -26.80
CA CYS A 238 11.27 17.23 -25.76
C CYS A 238 12.50 18.05 -25.38
N ARG A 239 12.68 19.24 -25.95
CA ARG A 239 13.65 20.23 -25.47
C ARG A 239 13.11 21.14 -24.36
N ASP A 240 11.81 21.09 -24.07
CA ASP A 240 11.24 21.82 -22.94
C ASP A 240 11.84 21.30 -21.62
N GLU A 241 12.50 22.19 -20.88
CA GLU A 241 13.20 21.87 -19.63
C GLU A 241 12.25 21.66 -18.44
N PHE A 242 11.02 22.18 -18.50
CA PHE A 242 10.12 22.16 -17.34
C PHE A 242 9.61 20.77 -16.98
N PHE A 243 9.27 19.97 -17.99
CA PHE A 243 8.94 18.56 -17.80
C PHE A 243 9.65 17.75 -18.88
N PRO A 244 10.74 17.06 -18.54
CA PRO A 244 11.56 16.39 -19.53
C PRO A 244 10.85 15.20 -20.15
N CYS A 245 11.16 14.92 -21.41
CA CYS A 245 10.81 13.64 -21.99
C CYS A 245 11.63 12.50 -21.36
N ARG A 246 11.01 11.33 -21.30
CA ARG A 246 11.60 10.09 -20.80
C ARG A 246 11.40 8.97 -21.79
N LEU A 247 12.35 8.03 -21.81
CA LEU A 247 12.12 6.68 -22.28
C LEU A 247 11.73 5.79 -21.09
N ILE A 248 10.53 5.24 -21.16
CA ILE A 248 9.88 4.45 -20.11
C ILE A 248 9.85 3.00 -20.57
N ALA A 249 10.15 2.07 -19.66
CA ALA A 249 9.95 0.64 -19.92
C ALA A 249 8.66 0.17 -19.24
N VAL A 250 7.64 -0.13 -20.04
CA VAL A 250 6.34 -0.61 -19.56
C VAL A 250 6.31 -2.13 -19.66
N VAL A 251 6.31 -2.81 -18.52
CA VAL A 251 6.10 -4.27 -18.46
C VAL A 251 4.63 -4.55 -18.72
N LEU A 252 4.33 -5.55 -19.56
CA LEU A 252 2.96 -5.92 -19.89
C LEU A 252 2.52 -7.21 -19.21
N ASP A 253 1.27 -7.25 -18.77
CA ASP A 253 0.59 -8.44 -18.27
C ASP A 253 0.19 -9.40 -19.41
N THR A 254 -0.61 -10.42 -19.09
CA THR A 254 -0.98 -11.50 -20.04
C THR A 254 -2.02 -11.03 -21.03
N ASP A 255 -2.75 -9.96 -20.69
CA ASP A 255 -3.77 -9.33 -21.50
C ASP A 255 -3.17 -8.20 -22.35
N GLY A 256 -1.87 -7.95 -22.24
CA GLY A 256 -1.16 -6.87 -22.94
C GLY A 256 -1.37 -5.49 -22.31
N ARG A 257 -1.85 -5.41 -21.05
CA ARG A 257 -2.00 -4.16 -20.30
C ARG A 257 -0.74 -3.87 -19.47
N PRO A 258 -0.47 -2.61 -19.08
CA PRO A 258 0.62 -2.31 -18.16
C PRO A 258 0.50 -3.08 -16.83
N ASP A 259 1.57 -3.77 -16.45
CA ASP A 259 1.72 -4.40 -15.13
C ASP A 259 2.51 -3.44 -14.23
N ASP A 260 1.78 -2.57 -13.53
CA ASP A 260 2.38 -1.55 -12.68
C ASP A 260 3.11 -2.14 -11.45
N THR A 261 2.98 -3.45 -11.17
CA THR A 261 3.71 -4.10 -10.07
C THR A 261 5.23 -4.13 -10.26
N PHE A 262 5.70 -3.80 -11.46
CA PHE A 262 7.12 -3.63 -11.79
C PHE A 262 7.55 -2.18 -11.95
N GLY A 263 6.63 -1.22 -11.95
CA GLY A 263 6.90 0.18 -12.25
C GLY A 263 5.63 0.88 -12.70
N VAL A 264 5.25 1.97 -12.05
CA VAL A 264 4.00 2.67 -12.35
C VAL A 264 4.17 3.45 -13.66
N SER A 265 3.66 2.85 -14.73
CA SER A 265 3.83 3.34 -16.10
C SER A 265 3.24 4.73 -16.32
N SER A 266 2.12 5.04 -15.65
CA SER A 266 1.46 6.35 -15.69
C SER A 266 2.31 7.47 -15.09
N LEU A 267 3.24 7.15 -14.19
CA LEU A 267 4.21 8.08 -13.60
C LEU A 267 5.54 8.12 -14.38
N GLY A 268 5.67 7.27 -15.40
CA GLY A 268 6.88 7.16 -16.20
C GLY A 268 7.99 6.38 -15.52
N ASP A 269 7.62 5.41 -14.69
CA ASP A 269 8.55 4.54 -13.97
C ASP A 269 8.50 3.08 -14.47
N PRO A 270 9.67 2.42 -14.61
CA PRO A 270 10.99 3.02 -14.63
C PRO A 270 11.18 3.85 -15.91
N GLY A 271 11.86 4.99 -15.79
CA GLY A 271 12.12 5.87 -16.92
C GLY A 271 13.48 6.55 -16.83
N VAL A 272 14.07 6.86 -17.99
CA VAL A 272 15.31 7.63 -18.10
C VAL A 272 15.02 8.90 -18.89
N VAL A 273 15.39 10.05 -18.33
CA VAL A 273 15.28 11.36 -18.99
C VAL A 273 16.11 11.36 -20.28
N VAL A 274 15.54 11.90 -21.34
CA VAL A 274 16.23 12.14 -22.62
C VAL A 274 16.31 13.63 -22.92
N THR A 275 17.47 14.12 -23.35
CA THR A 275 17.67 15.52 -23.76
C THR A 275 18.24 15.61 -25.17
N PHE A 276 17.72 16.56 -25.95
CA PHE A 276 18.11 16.77 -27.35
C PHE A 276 19.12 17.90 -27.49
N ALA A 277 19.96 17.81 -28.52
CA ALA A 277 20.89 18.86 -28.88
C ALA A 277 20.16 20.17 -29.26
N PRO A 278 20.82 21.33 -29.05
CA PRO A 278 20.23 22.64 -29.33
C PRO A 278 19.98 22.92 -30.81
#